data_AF-A0AAN6TEL7-F1
#
_entry.id   AF-A0AAN6TEL7-F1
#
_cell.length_a   1.000
_cell.length_b   1.000
_cell.length_c   1.000
_cell.angle_alpha   90.00
_cell.angle_beta   90.00
_cell.angle_gamma   90.00
#
_symmetry.space_group_name_H-M   'P 1'
#
loop_
_entity.id
_entity.type
_entity.pdbx_description
1 polymer ?
#
loop_
_entity_poly.entity_id
_entity_poly.type
_entity_poly.pdbx_seq_one_letter_code
_entity_poly.pdbx_strand_id
1 'polypeptide(L)'
;MAGTLKRLLFGAAALGVVAIAAPCVPRDESRTFEAENAVLTGTNVDTAQAGYTGVDPFFQCSLTHPSIQLHLRSDTDSRISGTGYVTGFDQSTDKITFTVSSATTKLYDLSIRYAAIYGDKKTTVILNNGAASEVSFTAGTSFTTVPAGQLLLNAGNNTIDIVSNWGWYLIDSITLTPSSPRPEHQITDLPINPAADSPARQLYFYLRSSIYGRFILSGQQDLSWANWVTQTIGKTPALLSVDLMDYSPSRVERGTVGTSIEDAIAHHQRGGIVSVLWHWNAPTGLYDTAENPWWSGFYTRATDFDVAAALSSTSNANYTLLVRDIDAIAVQLKRLQDAGVPVLFRPLHEAEGGWFWWGAKGPEPAKKLWGLLYDRLTNYHKINNLLWVWNSIAPEWYPGDETVDILSADVYAQGNGPMSTQYNQLIELGKDKKMIAAAEVGAAPLPDLLQAYEAHWLWFAVWGDTFINNPDWNSLETLRKVYNSDYVLTLDEIQGWMDLD
;
A
#
# COMPACT_ATOMS: atom_id res chain seq x y z
N MET A 1 38.84 40.37 -79.13
CA MET A 1 38.39 41.71 -78.73
C MET A 1 38.48 41.80 -77.21
N ALA A 2 39.06 42.91 -76.73
CA ALA A 2 39.22 43.45 -75.36
C ALA A 2 38.56 42.66 -74.20
N GLY A 3 39.27 42.29 -73.13
CA GLY A 3 39.80 43.18 -72.07
C GLY A 3 38.87 43.02 -70.84
N THR A 4 39.28 42.76 -69.59
CA THR A 4 40.28 43.46 -68.78
C THR A 4 40.50 42.69 -67.46
N LEU A 5 41.74 42.64 -66.97
CA LEU A 5 42.16 42.24 -65.63
C LEU A 5 41.70 43.24 -64.55
N LYS A 6 41.33 42.78 -63.34
CA LYS A 6 41.88 43.33 -62.07
C LYS A 6 41.56 42.47 -60.84
N ARG A 7 42.45 42.61 -59.87
CA ARG A 7 42.82 41.75 -58.73
C ARG A 7 42.04 42.04 -57.42
N LEU A 8 42.08 41.01 -56.55
CA LEU A 8 42.18 41.01 -55.08
C LEU A 8 40.99 41.48 -54.21
N LEU A 9 40.50 40.58 -53.33
CA LEU A 9 40.57 40.75 -51.87
C LEU A 9 40.20 39.44 -51.15
N PHE A 10 41.02 39.08 -50.15
CA PHE A 10 40.81 38.00 -49.20
C PHE A 10 39.57 38.28 -48.33
N GLY A 11 38.78 37.25 -48.06
CA GLY A 11 37.72 37.25 -47.04
C GLY A 11 37.43 35.82 -46.60
N ALA A 12 37.95 35.43 -45.45
CA ALA A 12 37.65 34.15 -44.82
C ALA A 12 36.16 34.14 -44.41
N ALA A 13 35.36 33.33 -45.09
CA ALA A 13 34.00 32.99 -44.63
C ALA A 13 34.10 31.70 -43.80
N ALA A 14 33.82 31.84 -42.51
CA ALA A 14 33.71 30.74 -41.58
C ALA A 14 32.67 29.73 -42.09
N LEU A 15 33.07 28.45 -42.20
CA LEU A 15 32.11 27.35 -42.26
C LEU A 15 31.34 27.34 -40.94
N GLY A 16 30.11 27.87 -40.96
CA GLY A 16 29.12 27.57 -39.95
C GLY A 16 28.79 26.08 -40.04
N VAL A 17 29.36 25.29 -39.14
CA VAL A 17 28.85 23.95 -38.85
C VAL A 17 27.47 24.16 -38.23
N VAL A 18 26.43 24.02 -39.05
CA VAL A 18 25.08 23.81 -38.53
C VAL A 18 25.11 22.41 -37.93
N ALA A 19 25.31 22.35 -36.61
CA ALA A 19 25.04 21.14 -35.86
C ALA A 19 23.53 20.87 -35.95
N ILE A 20 23.15 20.06 -36.93
CA ILE A 20 21.84 19.43 -36.93
C ILE A 20 21.86 18.52 -35.71
N ALA A 21 21.17 18.93 -34.65
CA ALA A 21 20.93 18.10 -33.49
C ALA A 21 20.31 16.79 -33.97
N ALA A 22 21.07 15.70 -33.85
CA ALA A 22 20.52 14.38 -34.09
C ALA A 22 19.31 14.21 -33.17
N PRO A 23 18.16 13.72 -33.66
CA PRO A 23 17.03 13.43 -32.78
C PRO A 23 17.49 12.39 -31.75
N CYS A 24 17.46 12.78 -30.48
CA CYS A 24 17.80 11.91 -29.37
C CYS A 24 16.86 10.69 -29.39
N VAL A 25 17.43 9.54 -29.73
CA VAL A 25 16.81 8.24 -29.47
C VAL A 25 16.58 8.12 -27.95
N PRO A 26 15.43 7.60 -27.47
CA PRO A 26 15.12 7.59 -26.05
C PRO A 26 16.10 6.70 -25.29
N ARG A 27 16.74 7.23 -24.23
CA ARG A 27 17.52 6.40 -23.30
C ARG A 27 16.67 6.07 -22.09
N ASP A 28 16.06 4.89 -22.16
CA ASP A 28 15.45 4.14 -21.05
C ASP A 28 16.54 3.57 -20.13
N GLU A 29 17.42 4.43 -19.61
CA GLU A 29 18.54 4.05 -18.75
C GLU A 29 18.36 4.68 -17.36
N SER A 30 18.94 4.06 -16.34
CA SER A 30 19.02 4.65 -15.00
C SER A 30 19.72 6.01 -15.07
N ARG A 31 19.17 7.00 -14.36
CA ARG A 31 19.72 8.37 -14.33
C ARG A 31 19.75 8.90 -12.91
N THR A 32 20.88 9.51 -12.56
CA THR A 32 21.06 10.26 -11.33
C THR A 32 20.86 11.75 -11.61
N PHE A 33 20.06 12.40 -10.78
CA PHE A 33 19.82 13.84 -10.78
C PHE A 33 20.42 14.39 -9.49
N GLU A 34 21.51 15.14 -9.64
CA GLU A 34 22.22 15.77 -8.53
C GLU A 34 21.34 16.88 -7.92
N ALA A 35 21.25 16.92 -6.60
CA ALA A 35 20.35 17.82 -5.88
C ALA A 35 20.70 19.30 -6.12
N GLU A 36 21.98 19.62 -6.36
CA GLU A 36 22.42 20.98 -6.68
C GLU A 36 21.88 21.54 -8.01
N ASN A 37 21.40 20.67 -8.91
CA ASN A 37 20.89 21.05 -10.21
C ASN A 37 19.36 21.24 -10.22
N ALA A 38 18.71 21.07 -9.06
CA ALA A 38 17.25 21.16 -8.92
C ALA A 38 16.77 22.58 -8.59
N VAL A 39 15.46 22.82 -8.74
CA VAL A 39 14.84 24.09 -8.36
C VAL A 39 14.49 24.05 -6.87
N LEU A 40 14.88 25.06 -6.11
CA LEU A 40 14.65 25.16 -4.66
C LEU A 40 13.54 26.19 -4.38
N THR A 41 12.55 25.89 -3.52
CA THR A 41 11.43 26.82 -3.24
C THR A 41 10.92 26.80 -1.77
N GLY A 42 10.60 27.99 -1.23
CA GLY A 42 10.11 28.36 0.13
C GLY A 42 10.35 29.88 0.35
N THR A 43 9.52 30.67 1.05
CA THR A 43 9.47 32.17 0.91
C THR A 43 10.44 33.05 1.75
N ASN A 44 11.13 33.98 1.04
CA ASN A 44 11.82 35.28 1.36
C ASN A 44 13.29 35.39 1.91
N VAL A 45 14.04 36.35 1.33
CA VAL A 45 15.51 36.43 1.07
C VAL A 45 16.36 37.19 2.12
N ASP A 46 17.66 36.84 2.28
CA ASP A 46 18.76 37.83 2.23
C ASP A 46 20.12 37.27 1.71
N THR A 47 20.71 38.04 0.79
CA THR A 47 21.98 37.98 0.00
C THR A 47 22.96 36.79 0.06
N ALA A 48 23.37 36.32 -1.13
CA ALA A 48 24.50 35.41 -1.39
C ALA A 48 25.89 36.05 -1.12
N GLN A 49 26.81 35.31 -0.51
CA GLN A 49 28.22 35.71 -0.40
C GLN A 49 28.96 35.51 -1.74
N ALA A 50 29.75 36.52 -2.12
CA ALA A 50 30.57 36.53 -3.32
C ALA A 50 31.68 35.48 -3.28
N GLY A 51 31.85 34.68 -4.35
CA GLY A 51 33.00 33.77 -4.40
C GLY A 51 33.15 32.76 -5.55
N TYR A 52 32.25 32.63 -6.53
CA TYR A 52 32.47 31.67 -7.62
C TYR A 52 32.09 32.22 -9.00
N THR A 53 33.07 32.29 -9.89
CA THR A 53 32.93 32.67 -11.31
C THR A 53 33.22 31.45 -12.17
N GLY A 54 32.17 30.78 -12.64
CA GLY A 54 32.24 29.72 -13.64
C GLY A 54 30.87 29.59 -14.27
N VAL A 55 30.69 30.18 -15.45
CA VAL A 55 29.40 30.25 -16.15
C VAL A 55 29.38 29.15 -17.23
N ASP A 56 28.52 28.14 -17.07
CA ASP A 56 28.14 27.24 -18.17
C ASP A 56 26.96 27.88 -18.92
N PRO A 57 27.05 28.12 -20.24
CA PRO A 57 26.06 28.89 -20.99
C PRO A 57 24.70 28.19 -21.25
N PHE A 58 24.43 27.00 -20.69
CA PHE A 58 23.15 26.31 -20.93
C PHE A 58 22.09 26.37 -19.80
N PHE A 59 22.36 26.97 -18.64
CA PHE A 59 21.35 27.06 -17.58
C PHE A 59 21.29 28.43 -16.91
N GLN A 60 20.13 29.09 -17.01
CA GLN A 60 19.77 30.22 -16.16
C GLN A 60 19.31 29.69 -14.80
N CYS A 61 20.20 29.64 -13.81
CA CYS A 61 19.81 29.49 -12.41
C CYS A 61 19.48 30.86 -11.81
N SER A 62 18.23 31.08 -11.39
CA SER A 62 17.89 32.16 -10.45
C SER A 62 17.93 31.58 -9.03
N LEU A 63 18.91 31.99 -8.23
CA LEU A 63 19.09 31.60 -6.84
C LEU A 63 18.33 32.53 -5.89
N THR A 64 17.45 31.98 -5.05
CA THR A 64 16.86 32.66 -3.87
C THR A 64 16.44 31.63 -2.80
N HIS A 65 17.05 31.59 -1.59
CA HIS A 65 16.42 31.47 -0.24
C HIS A 65 17.39 31.00 0.91
N PRO A 66 17.24 31.47 2.19
CA PRO A 66 18.17 31.21 3.31
C PRO A 66 18.03 29.94 4.18
N SER A 67 16.96 29.14 4.11
CA SER A 67 16.90 27.85 4.83
C SER A 67 17.69 26.80 4.07
N ILE A 68 17.26 26.51 2.84
CA ILE A 68 17.89 25.50 2.00
C ILE A 68 19.25 25.99 1.49
N GLN A 69 20.32 25.32 1.90
CA GLN A 69 21.69 25.65 1.51
C GLN A 69 22.20 24.64 0.48
N LEU A 70 22.80 25.15 -0.59
CA LEU A 70 23.64 24.36 -1.49
C LEU A 70 25.06 24.33 -0.92
N HIS A 71 25.53 23.14 -0.55
CA HIS A 71 26.92 22.94 -0.14
C HIS A 71 27.71 22.34 -1.30
N LEU A 72 28.62 23.13 -1.86
CA LEU A 72 29.51 22.67 -2.92
C LEU A 72 30.69 21.89 -2.33
N ARG A 73 31.06 20.81 -3.02
CA ARG A 73 32.16 19.93 -2.70
C ARG A 73 33.48 20.71 -2.65
N SER A 74 34.30 20.44 -1.63
CA SER A 74 35.74 20.72 -1.70
C SER A 74 36.45 19.59 -2.45
N ASP A 75 37.51 19.87 -3.20
CA ASP A 75 38.21 18.93 -4.10
C ASP A 75 38.60 17.56 -3.47
N THR A 76 38.51 17.43 -2.15
CA THR A 76 38.92 16.24 -1.38
C THR A 76 37.77 15.34 -0.88
N ASP A 77 36.49 15.74 -0.96
CA ASP A 77 35.39 14.90 -0.44
C ASP A 77 34.82 13.92 -1.49
N SER A 78 35.38 12.72 -1.55
CA SER A 78 34.95 11.65 -2.47
C SER A 78 33.60 11.01 -2.13
N ARG A 79 32.93 11.45 -1.05
CA ARG A 79 31.65 10.86 -0.57
C ARG A 79 30.41 11.58 -1.10
N ILE A 80 30.55 12.61 -1.94
CA ILE A 80 29.47 13.43 -2.50
C ILE A 80 29.45 13.18 -4.02
N SER A 81 28.28 12.95 -4.62
CA SER A 81 28.16 12.88 -6.09
C SER A 81 28.13 14.29 -6.69
N GLY A 82 28.37 14.40 -8.00
CA GLY A 82 28.44 15.70 -8.66
C GLY A 82 29.37 16.73 -7.98
N THR A 83 28.82 17.92 -7.78
CA THR A 83 29.50 19.12 -7.29
C THR A 83 29.06 19.55 -5.90
N GLY A 84 28.06 18.91 -5.28
CA GLY A 84 27.57 19.31 -3.96
C GLY A 84 26.40 18.48 -3.43
N TYR A 85 25.75 19.00 -2.37
CA TYR A 85 24.49 18.48 -1.84
C TYR A 85 23.64 19.63 -1.29
N VAL A 86 22.37 19.36 -1.03
CA VAL A 86 21.41 20.31 -0.48
C VAL A 86 21.09 19.99 0.98
N THR A 87 21.06 21.00 1.82
CA THR A 87 20.72 20.92 3.26
C THR A 87 19.75 22.04 3.65
N GLY A 88 19.42 22.19 4.93
CA GLY A 88 18.68 23.34 5.45
C GLY A 88 17.17 23.22 5.29
N PHE A 89 16.68 21.98 5.42
CA PHE A 89 15.26 21.67 5.54
C PHE A 89 14.81 21.98 6.98
N ASP A 90 14.51 23.24 7.26
CA ASP A 90 14.23 23.72 8.62
C ASP A 90 12.74 24.04 8.83
N GLN A 91 12.03 24.38 7.75
CA GLN A 91 10.62 24.71 7.71
C GLN A 91 9.84 23.62 6.97
N SER A 92 8.55 23.45 7.28
CA SER A 92 7.68 22.46 6.63
C SER A 92 7.39 22.75 5.15
N THR A 93 7.65 23.97 4.69
CA THR A 93 7.47 24.38 3.28
C THR A 93 8.75 24.25 2.44
N ASP A 94 9.89 23.96 3.06
CA ASP A 94 11.17 23.82 2.37
C ASP A 94 11.13 22.58 1.45
N LYS A 95 11.45 22.75 0.16
CA LYS A 95 11.54 21.61 -0.77
C LYS A 95 12.59 21.76 -1.87
N ILE A 96 13.01 20.61 -2.39
CA ILE A 96 13.76 20.48 -3.65
C ILE A 96 12.81 19.96 -4.72
N THR A 97 12.70 20.64 -5.86
CA THR A 97 11.88 20.25 -7.01
C THR A 97 12.77 19.80 -8.16
N PHE A 98 12.77 18.50 -8.45
CA PHE A 98 13.41 17.93 -9.64
C PHE A 98 12.44 17.96 -10.80
N THR A 99 12.83 18.56 -11.93
CA THR A 99 12.07 18.44 -13.18
C THR A 99 12.69 17.35 -14.04
N VAL A 100 11.92 16.32 -14.33
CA VAL A 100 12.36 15.17 -15.13
C VAL A 100 11.44 15.01 -16.34
N SER A 101 11.99 14.60 -17.48
CA SER A 101 11.20 14.32 -18.68
C SER A 101 11.22 12.83 -18.99
N SER A 102 10.05 12.29 -19.34
CA SER A 102 9.90 10.92 -19.83
C SER A 102 9.36 10.93 -21.25
N ALA A 103 9.84 10.04 -22.12
CA ALA A 103 9.37 9.95 -23.50
C ALA A 103 7.95 9.34 -23.58
N THR A 104 7.68 8.37 -22.73
CA THR A 104 6.38 7.69 -22.60
C THR A 104 5.97 7.66 -21.14
N THR A 105 4.71 7.36 -20.87
CA THR A 105 4.32 7.03 -19.49
C THR A 105 5.03 5.74 -19.07
N LYS A 106 5.82 5.78 -17.99
CA LYS A 106 6.65 4.65 -17.55
C LYS A 106 6.92 4.68 -16.06
N LEU A 107 6.99 3.50 -15.45
CA LEU A 107 7.29 3.32 -14.03
C LEU A 107 8.80 3.35 -13.78
N TYR A 108 9.22 4.07 -12.75
CA TYR A 108 10.61 4.17 -12.31
C TYR A 108 10.72 3.89 -10.82
N ASP A 109 11.74 3.14 -10.42
CA ASP A 109 12.15 3.02 -9.02
C ASP A 109 12.94 4.27 -8.63
N LEU A 110 12.49 4.95 -7.57
CA LEU A 110 13.15 6.12 -7.00
C LEU A 110 14.10 5.67 -5.89
N SER A 111 15.32 6.18 -5.93
CA SER A 111 16.28 6.09 -4.83
C SER A 111 16.74 7.49 -4.43
N ILE A 112 16.81 7.76 -3.13
CA ILE A 112 17.30 9.03 -2.59
C ILE A 112 18.63 8.79 -1.91
N ARG A 113 19.67 9.52 -2.33
CA ARG A 113 20.98 9.55 -1.68
C ARG A 113 20.99 10.66 -0.65
N TYR A 114 21.11 10.31 0.62
CA TYR A 114 20.92 11.21 1.76
C TYR A 114 21.95 10.98 2.87
N ALA A 115 22.07 11.94 3.79
CA ALA A 115 22.72 11.75 5.08
C ALA A 115 21.86 12.34 6.20
N ALA A 116 21.50 11.51 7.19
CA ALA A 116 20.72 11.92 8.36
C ALA A 116 21.63 12.05 9.59
N ILE A 117 22.49 13.08 9.56
CA ILE A 117 23.50 13.32 10.60
C ILE A 117 22.91 13.76 11.95
N TYR A 118 21.63 14.11 11.97
CA TYR A 118 20.90 14.62 13.15
C TYR A 118 19.98 13.57 13.80
N GLY A 119 20.25 12.29 13.60
CA GLY A 119 19.39 11.17 14.04
C GLY A 119 18.33 10.80 13.00
N ASP A 120 17.50 9.80 13.27
CA ASP A 120 16.48 9.33 12.33
C ASP A 120 15.55 10.47 11.89
N LYS A 121 15.21 10.50 10.60
CA LYS A 121 14.34 11.52 9.98
C LYS A 121 13.32 10.92 9.03
N LYS A 122 12.39 11.76 8.61
CA LYS A 122 11.40 11.49 7.57
C LYS A 122 11.37 12.66 6.59
N THR A 123 11.20 12.34 5.31
CA THR A 123 10.93 13.30 4.23
C THR A 123 9.65 12.93 3.51
N THR A 124 9.12 13.85 2.71
CA THR A 124 7.94 13.62 1.88
C THR A 124 8.30 13.75 0.41
N VAL A 125 7.95 12.74 -0.40
CA VAL A 125 8.08 12.74 -1.86
C VAL A 125 6.73 13.06 -2.48
N ILE A 126 6.67 14.01 -3.41
CA ILE A 126 5.45 14.36 -4.16
C ILE A 126 5.74 14.33 -5.66
N LEU A 127 5.00 13.54 -6.42
CA LEU A 127 5.06 13.51 -7.89
C LEU A 127 3.96 14.38 -8.48
N ASN A 128 4.29 15.33 -9.35
CA ASN A 128 3.35 16.16 -10.11
C ASN A 128 2.28 16.86 -9.25
N ASN A 129 2.64 17.35 -8.06
CA ASN A 129 1.70 17.90 -7.05
C ASN A 129 0.58 16.92 -6.62
N GLY A 130 0.80 15.61 -6.79
CA GLY A 130 -0.13 14.56 -6.42
C GLY A 130 -0.05 14.18 -4.94
N ALA A 131 -0.34 12.91 -4.65
CA ALA A 131 -0.28 12.38 -3.30
C ALA A 131 1.16 12.39 -2.75
N ALA A 132 1.28 12.65 -1.45
CA ALA A 132 2.52 12.62 -0.70
C ALA A 132 2.87 11.18 -0.26
N SER A 133 4.13 10.79 -0.44
CA SER A 133 4.68 9.54 0.09
C SER A 133 5.78 9.84 1.11
N GLU A 134 5.68 9.28 2.31
CA GLU A 134 6.71 9.44 3.33
C GLU A 134 7.88 8.47 3.08
N VAL A 135 9.11 8.94 3.29
CA VAL A 135 10.33 8.12 3.23
C VAL A 135 11.11 8.31 4.53
N SER A 136 11.46 7.21 5.18
CA SER A 136 12.24 7.23 6.42
C SER A 136 13.74 7.17 6.14
N PHE A 137 14.50 7.97 6.87
CA PHE A 137 15.94 8.08 6.80
C PHE A 137 16.55 7.59 8.12
N THR A 138 17.24 6.45 8.07
CA THR A 138 18.03 5.96 9.20
C THR A 138 19.22 6.89 9.46
N ALA A 139 19.48 7.17 10.73
CA ALA A 139 20.57 8.00 11.21
C ALA A 139 21.92 7.50 10.69
N GLY A 140 22.78 8.43 10.30
CA GLY A 140 24.12 8.10 9.81
C GLY A 140 24.94 9.34 9.49
N THR A 141 26.25 9.25 9.69
CA THR A 141 27.19 10.36 9.44
C THR A 141 27.73 10.39 8.00
N SER A 142 27.48 9.35 7.21
CA SER A 142 27.88 9.23 5.81
C SER A 142 26.67 9.23 4.88
N PHE A 143 26.86 9.67 3.64
CA PHE A 143 25.86 9.52 2.59
C PHE A 143 25.60 8.04 2.30
N THR A 144 24.32 7.68 2.30
CA THR A 144 23.81 6.36 1.92
C THR A 144 22.59 6.54 1.01
N THR A 145 22.08 5.45 0.44
CA THR A 145 20.91 5.47 -0.44
C THR A 145 19.76 4.72 0.21
N VAL A 146 18.55 5.27 0.10
CA VAL A 146 17.31 4.59 0.50
C VAL A 146 16.39 4.44 -0.71
N PRO A 147 15.74 3.27 -0.89
CA PRO A 147 14.61 3.15 -1.80
C PRO A 147 13.47 4.07 -1.36
N ALA A 148 12.91 4.84 -2.29
CA ALA A 148 11.90 5.84 -2.02
C ALA A 148 10.59 5.57 -2.80
N GLY A 149 10.32 4.28 -3.06
CA GLY A 149 9.15 3.81 -3.78
C GLY A 149 9.29 3.90 -5.30
N GLN A 150 8.15 3.80 -5.98
CA GLN A 150 8.06 3.84 -7.44
C GLN A 150 7.28 5.07 -7.88
N LEU A 151 7.63 5.62 -9.04
CA LEU A 151 7.03 6.81 -9.63
C LEU A 151 6.58 6.51 -11.06
N LEU A 152 5.29 6.70 -11.35
CA LEU A 152 4.78 6.62 -12.71
C LEU A 152 4.93 7.99 -13.38
N LEU A 153 6.01 8.17 -14.13
CA LEU A 153 6.23 9.40 -14.88
C LEU A 153 5.33 9.41 -16.11
N ASN A 154 4.61 10.51 -16.33
CA ASN A 154 3.83 10.74 -17.55
C ASN A 154 4.77 11.07 -18.72
N ALA A 155 4.31 10.84 -19.95
CA ALA A 155 5.01 11.38 -21.12
C ALA A 155 5.11 12.92 -21.03
N GLY A 156 6.29 13.47 -21.30
CA GLY A 156 6.61 14.88 -21.13
C GLY A 156 7.24 15.20 -19.78
N ASN A 157 7.03 16.43 -19.30
CA ASN A 157 7.64 16.93 -18.07
C ASN A 157 6.89 16.46 -16.83
N ASN A 158 7.63 16.07 -15.81
CA ASN A 158 7.16 15.70 -14.51
C ASN A 158 7.97 16.42 -13.43
N THR A 159 7.37 16.68 -12.28
CA THR A 159 8.05 17.25 -11.11
C THR A 159 8.09 16.22 -9.98
N ILE A 160 9.24 16.08 -9.35
CA ILE A 160 9.43 15.26 -8.15
C ILE A 160 9.92 16.19 -7.04
N ASP A 161 9.08 16.39 -6.04
CA ASP A 161 9.39 17.24 -4.91
C ASP A 161 9.87 16.38 -3.74
N ILE A 162 11.03 16.71 -3.17
CA ILE A 162 11.47 16.26 -1.86
C ILE A 162 11.19 17.38 -0.88
N VAL A 163 10.11 17.24 -0.12
CA VAL A 163 9.59 18.24 0.81
C VAL A 163 10.04 17.92 2.24
N SER A 164 10.40 18.97 2.97
CA SER A 164 10.67 18.92 4.39
C SER A 164 9.48 18.34 5.15
N ASN A 165 9.74 17.25 5.87
CA ASN A 165 8.79 16.68 6.83
C ASN A 165 9.36 16.87 8.25
N TRP A 166 10.19 15.95 8.74
CA TRP A 166 10.91 16.18 9.99
C TRP A 166 12.07 17.17 9.82
N GLY A 167 12.50 17.42 8.58
CA GLY A 167 13.61 18.31 8.25
C GLY A 167 14.97 17.79 8.71
N TRP A 168 15.99 18.65 8.74
CA TRP A 168 17.32 18.36 9.32
C TRP A 168 18.00 17.11 8.74
N TYR A 169 18.16 17.08 7.42
CA TYR A 169 18.92 16.06 6.69
C TYR A 169 19.60 16.68 5.46
N LEU A 170 20.54 15.93 4.88
CA LEU A 170 21.25 16.31 3.66
C LEU A 170 20.75 15.43 2.51
N ILE A 171 20.45 16.03 1.36
CA ILE A 171 20.08 15.32 0.12
C ILE A 171 21.15 15.61 -0.93
N ASP A 172 21.78 14.56 -1.43
CA ASP A 172 22.86 14.66 -2.41
C ASP A 172 22.34 14.42 -3.82
N SER A 173 21.54 13.39 -4.04
CA SER A 173 20.96 13.11 -5.36
C SER A 173 19.71 12.24 -5.28
N ILE A 174 18.95 12.21 -6.38
CA ILE A 174 17.95 11.17 -6.62
C ILE A 174 18.38 10.34 -7.82
N THR A 175 18.08 9.04 -7.82
CA THR A 175 18.27 8.17 -8.97
C THR A 175 16.94 7.57 -9.38
N LEU A 176 16.62 7.68 -10.66
CA LEU A 176 15.47 7.06 -11.30
C LEU A 176 15.94 5.91 -12.16
N THR A 177 15.52 4.70 -11.82
CA THR A 177 15.82 3.49 -12.61
C THR A 177 14.51 3.00 -13.21
N PRO A 178 14.41 2.78 -14.54
CA PRO A 178 13.21 2.18 -15.11
C PRO A 178 12.88 0.88 -14.38
N SER A 179 11.66 0.75 -13.87
CA SER A 179 11.27 -0.44 -13.12
C SER A 179 11.29 -1.65 -14.05
N SER A 180 11.83 -2.75 -13.55
CA SER A 180 11.77 -4.03 -14.28
C SER A 180 10.36 -4.61 -14.17
N PRO A 181 9.83 -5.24 -15.23
CA PRO A 181 8.57 -5.95 -15.13
C PRO A 181 8.61 -6.99 -14.01
N ARG A 182 7.55 -7.06 -13.23
CA ARG A 182 7.43 -8.03 -12.14
C ARG A 182 7.51 -9.45 -12.71
N PRO A 183 8.35 -10.33 -12.12
CA PRO A 183 8.36 -11.74 -12.49
C PRO A 183 7.00 -12.40 -12.23
N GLU A 184 6.77 -13.54 -12.85
CA GLU A 184 5.60 -14.37 -12.55
C GLU A 184 5.59 -14.78 -11.07
N HIS A 185 4.42 -14.65 -10.43
CA HIS A 185 4.23 -14.93 -9.02
C HIS A 185 4.44 -16.41 -8.68
N GLN A 186 5.18 -16.69 -7.61
CA GLN A 186 5.50 -18.07 -7.22
C GLN A 186 4.60 -18.63 -6.10
N ILE A 187 3.29 -18.44 -6.24
CA ILE A 187 2.29 -18.80 -5.22
C ILE A 187 2.24 -20.31 -4.98
N THR A 188 2.17 -20.71 -3.71
CA THR A 188 2.00 -22.12 -3.29
C THR A 188 0.76 -22.75 -3.93
N ASP A 189 0.83 -24.05 -4.24
CA ASP A 189 -0.24 -24.71 -5.00
C ASP A 189 -1.46 -25.09 -4.14
N LEU A 190 -1.30 -25.24 -2.82
CA LEU A 190 -2.33 -25.80 -1.94
C LEU A 190 -2.60 -24.87 -0.75
N PRO A 191 -3.84 -24.86 -0.22
CA PRO A 191 -4.12 -24.29 1.09
C PRO A 191 -3.27 -24.91 2.20
N ILE A 192 -2.97 -24.14 3.23
CA ILE A 192 -2.15 -24.57 4.37
C ILE A 192 -2.83 -25.64 5.23
N ASN A 193 -4.17 -25.70 5.24
CA ASN A 193 -4.90 -26.81 5.83
C ASN A 193 -4.96 -27.99 4.85
N PRO A 194 -4.24 -29.10 5.10
CA PRO A 194 -4.29 -30.27 4.20
C PRO A 194 -5.69 -30.91 4.14
N ALA A 195 -6.53 -30.68 5.16
CA ALA A 195 -7.90 -31.15 5.23
C ALA A 195 -8.93 -30.15 4.66
N ALA A 196 -8.49 -29.06 4.01
CA ALA A 196 -9.39 -28.09 3.37
C ALA A 196 -10.44 -28.80 2.51
N ASP A 197 -11.70 -28.36 2.57
CA ASP A 197 -12.77 -29.01 1.81
C ASP A 197 -12.74 -28.64 0.31
N SER A 198 -13.63 -29.27 -0.48
CA SER A 198 -13.66 -29.04 -1.94
C SER A 198 -13.94 -27.57 -2.29
N PRO A 199 -14.97 -26.90 -1.72
CA PRO A 199 -15.21 -25.48 -1.98
C PRO A 199 -14.02 -24.58 -1.64
N ALA A 200 -13.33 -24.79 -0.51
CA ALA A 200 -12.18 -23.96 -0.14
C ALA A 200 -10.99 -24.17 -1.09
N ARG A 201 -10.74 -25.41 -1.52
CA ARG A 201 -9.70 -25.70 -2.53
C ARG A 201 -10.05 -25.07 -3.87
N GLN A 202 -11.28 -25.20 -4.34
CA GLN A 202 -11.74 -24.59 -5.60
C GLN A 202 -11.59 -23.06 -5.56
N LEU A 203 -12.01 -22.42 -4.47
CA LEU A 203 -11.80 -20.98 -4.29
C LEU A 203 -10.31 -20.63 -4.36
N TYR A 204 -9.45 -21.33 -3.62
CA TYR A 204 -8.02 -21.08 -3.63
C TYR A 204 -7.41 -21.23 -5.04
N PHE A 205 -7.77 -22.30 -5.75
CA PHE A 205 -7.28 -22.54 -7.12
C PHE A 205 -7.77 -21.49 -8.11
N TYR A 206 -9.04 -21.06 -8.01
CA TYR A 206 -9.58 -19.98 -8.83
C TYR A 206 -8.83 -18.67 -8.59
N LEU A 207 -8.69 -18.27 -7.32
CA LEU A 207 -7.96 -17.05 -6.93
C LEU A 207 -6.52 -17.09 -7.46
N ARG A 208 -5.83 -18.21 -7.28
CA ARG A 208 -4.43 -18.37 -7.67
C ARG A 208 -4.23 -18.42 -9.18
N SER A 209 -5.02 -19.23 -9.89
CA SER A 209 -4.71 -19.63 -11.28
C SER A 209 -5.42 -18.76 -12.31
N SER A 210 -6.56 -18.19 -11.94
CA SER A 210 -7.40 -17.39 -12.84
C SER A 210 -7.30 -15.90 -12.57
N ILE A 211 -7.10 -15.49 -11.30
CA ILE A 211 -7.18 -14.08 -10.90
C ILE A 211 -5.82 -13.45 -10.62
N TYR A 212 -5.03 -14.02 -9.72
CA TYR A 212 -3.85 -13.36 -9.17
C TYR A 212 -2.82 -12.99 -10.26
N GLY A 213 -2.40 -11.72 -10.30
CA GLY A 213 -1.51 -11.20 -11.34
C GLY A 213 -2.18 -10.81 -12.66
N ARG A 214 -3.48 -11.08 -12.84
CA ARG A 214 -4.21 -10.86 -14.10
C ARG A 214 -5.40 -9.93 -13.98
N PHE A 215 -6.13 -10.06 -12.87
CA PHE A 215 -7.33 -9.29 -12.57
C PHE A 215 -7.35 -8.95 -11.08
N ILE A 216 -8.23 -8.05 -10.70
CA ILE A 216 -8.58 -7.77 -9.30
C ILE A 216 -10.07 -8.00 -9.08
N LEU A 217 -10.43 -8.70 -8.01
CA LEU A 217 -11.84 -8.88 -7.63
C LEU A 217 -12.36 -7.60 -6.95
N SER A 218 -13.51 -7.12 -7.40
CA SER A 218 -14.24 -6.07 -6.70
C SER A 218 -14.87 -6.62 -5.41
N GLY A 219 -14.72 -5.89 -4.31
CA GLY A 219 -15.26 -6.28 -3.02
C GLY A 219 -15.87 -5.11 -2.26
N GLN A 220 -16.77 -5.43 -1.35
CA GLN A 220 -17.47 -4.46 -0.51
C GLN A 220 -17.73 -5.03 0.88
N GLN A 221 -17.53 -4.21 1.91
CA GLN A 221 -17.98 -4.51 3.27
C GLN A 221 -19.49 -4.29 3.38
N ASP A 222 -20.18 -5.27 3.97
CA ASP A 222 -21.64 -5.36 4.21
C ASP A 222 -22.53 -5.46 2.96
N LEU A 223 -23.55 -6.31 3.04
CA LEU A 223 -24.44 -6.60 1.92
C LEU A 223 -25.30 -5.38 1.53
N SER A 224 -25.66 -4.55 2.50
CA SER A 224 -26.39 -3.31 2.26
C SER A 224 -25.61 -2.35 1.35
N TRP A 225 -24.30 -2.22 1.56
CA TRP A 225 -23.44 -1.39 0.72
C TRP A 225 -23.15 -2.04 -0.63
N ALA A 226 -22.98 -3.37 -0.70
CA ALA A 226 -22.88 -4.07 -1.99
C ALA A 226 -24.14 -3.86 -2.86
N ASN A 227 -25.32 -3.86 -2.22
CA ASN A 227 -26.59 -3.54 -2.87
C ASN A 227 -26.66 -2.06 -3.29
N TRP A 228 -26.17 -1.13 -2.45
CA TRP A 228 -26.09 0.29 -2.80
C TRP A 228 -25.20 0.53 -4.03
N VAL A 229 -24.03 -0.12 -4.10
CA VAL A 229 -23.14 -0.07 -5.28
C VAL A 229 -23.90 -0.55 -6.51
N THR A 230 -24.56 -1.70 -6.41
CA THR A 230 -25.38 -2.26 -7.51
C THR A 230 -26.45 -1.28 -7.98
N GLN A 231 -27.19 -0.66 -7.06
CA GLN A 231 -28.27 0.28 -7.38
C GLN A 231 -27.75 1.59 -7.99
N THR A 232 -26.55 2.03 -7.58
CA THR A 232 -26.02 3.36 -7.93
C THR A 232 -25.21 3.35 -9.22
N ILE A 233 -24.44 2.27 -9.47
CA ILE A 233 -23.55 2.17 -10.62
C ILE A 233 -23.83 0.97 -11.55
N GLY A 234 -24.78 0.10 -11.20
CA GLY A 234 -25.24 -0.98 -12.07
C GLY A 234 -24.37 -2.25 -12.08
N LYS A 235 -23.31 -2.29 -11.29
CA LYS A 235 -22.38 -3.42 -11.15
C LYS A 235 -22.40 -3.92 -9.71
N THR A 236 -22.34 -5.24 -9.50
CA THR A 236 -22.34 -5.85 -8.16
C THR A 236 -20.94 -6.31 -7.80
N PRO A 237 -20.42 -6.01 -6.59
CA PRO A 237 -19.14 -6.53 -6.11
C PRO A 237 -19.08 -8.07 -6.19
N ALA A 238 -17.97 -8.61 -6.68
CA ALA A 238 -17.72 -10.05 -6.74
C ALA A 238 -17.59 -10.67 -5.35
N LEU A 239 -16.92 -9.96 -4.44
CA LEU A 239 -16.65 -10.36 -3.06
C LEU A 239 -17.53 -9.56 -2.08
N LEU A 240 -18.13 -10.24 -1.12
CA LEU A 240 -18.77 -9.64 0.04
C LEU A 240 -17.94 -9.93 1.29
N SER A 241 -17.59 -8.88 2.03
CA SER A 241 -17.01 -9.01 3.37
C SER A 241 -18.09 -8.78 4.44
N VAL A 242 -18.17 -9.69 5.42
CA VAL A 242 -19.10 -9.60 6.55
C VAL A 242 -18.37 -9.76 7.88
N ASP A 243 -18.99 -9.34 8.98
CA ASP A 243 -18.35 -9.32 10.31
C ASP A 243 -19.08 -10.22 11.32
N LEU A 244 -18.32 -11.00 12.09
CA LEU A 244 -18.85 -11.81 13.18
C LEU A 244 -18.98 -11.08 14.52
N MET A 245 -18.70 -9.77 14.56
CA MET A 245 -18.74 -8.89 15.74
C MET A 245 -19.91 -9.18 16.68
N ASP A 246 -21.13 -9.20 16.14
CA ASP A 246 -22.39 -9.31 16.89
C ASP A 246 -22.67 -10.72 17.42
N TYR A 247 -21.85 -11.71 17.04
CA TYR A 247 -21.86 -13.06 17.62
C TYR A 247 -20.88 -13.22 18.80
N SER A 248 -20.03 -12.22 19.07
CA SER A 248 -19.14 -12.25 20.24
C SER A 248 -20.00 -12.39 21.51
N PRO A 249 -19.77 -13.40 22.38
CA PRO A 249 -20.62 -13.63 23.56
C PRO A 249 -20.77 -12.40 24.46
N SER A 250 -19.71 -11.61 24.61
CA SER A 250 -19.78 -10.35 25.37
C SER A 250 -20.78 -9.35 24.77
N ARG A 251 -21.01 -9.31 23.45
CA ARG A 251 -22.06 -8.46 22.85
C ARG A 251 -23.44 -9.10 22.94
N VAL A 252 -23.52 -10.42 22.72
CA VAL A 252 -24.78 -11.19 22.82
C VAL A 252 -25.39 -11.07 24.23
N GLU A 253 -24.56 -11.08 25.28
CA GLU A 253 -24.97 -10.82 26.67
C GLU A 253 -25.66 -9.45 26.86
N ARG A 254 -25.41 -8.48 25.96
CA ARG A 254 -26.06 -7.15 25.92
C ARG A 254 -27.14 -7.03 24.84
N GLY A 255 -27.53 -8.14 24.20
CA GLY A 255 -28.71 -8.22 23.33
C GLY A 255 -28.45 -8.05 21.84
N THR A 256 -27.20 -8.12 21.37
CA THR A 256 -26.93 -8.13 19.93
C THR A 256 -27.40 -9.42 19.27
N VAL A 257 -27.82 -9.30 18.01
CA VAL A 257 -28.24 -10.44 17.18
C VAL A 257 -27.51 -10.32 15.85
N GLY A 258 -26.49 -11.15 15.65
CA GLY A 258 -25.75 -11.18 14.39
C GLY A 258 -26.60 -11.74 13.24
N THR A 259 -26.50 -11.13 12.07
CA THR A 259 -27.17 -11.55 10.82
C THR A 259 -26.20 -11.79 9.66
N SER A 260 -24.90 -11.68 9.91
CA SER A 260 -23.88 -11.73 8.86
C SER A 260 -23.73 -13.09 8.20
N ILE A 261 -24.11 -14.19 8.89
CA ILE A 261 -24.09 -15.53 8.30
C ILE A 261 -25.15 -15.66 7.20
N GLU A 262 -26.34 -15.10 7.40
CA GLU A 262 -27.40 -15.09 6.40
C GLU A 262 -26.99 -14.29 5.16
N ASP A 263 -26.35 -13.13 5.36
CA ASP A 263 -25.86 -12.28 4.26
C ASP A 263 -24.75 -12.97 3.45
N ALA A 264 -23.81 -13.64 4.13
CA ALA A 264 -22.77 -14.43 3.49
C ALA A 264 -23.35 -15.57 2.63
N ILE A 265 -24.30 -16.33 3.17
CA ILE A 265 -24.98 -17.41 2.42
C ILE A 265 -25.74 -16.83 1.22
N ALA A 266 -26.44 -15.71 1.40
CA ALA A 266 -27.19 -15.07 0.32
C ALA A 266 -26.29 -14.60 -0.83
N HIS A 267 -25.10 -14.05 -0.52
CA HIS A 267 -24.14 -13.66 -1.55
C HIS A 267 -23.51 -14.86 -2.26
N HIS A 268 -23.14 -15.90 -1.50
CA HIS A 268 -22.62 -17.14 -2.06
C HIS A 268 -23.62 -17.82 -3.01
N GLN A 269 -24.91 -17.87 -2.65
CA GLN A 269 -25.97 -18.42 -3.51
C GLN A 269 -26.13 -17.69 -4.86
N ARG A 270 -25.63 -16.46 -4.96
CA ARG A 270 -25.58 -15.67 -6.21
C ARG A 270 -24.28 -15.90 -7.01
N GLY A 271 -23.45 -16.85 -6.59
CA GLY A 271 -22.12 -17.12 -7.15
C GLY A 271 -21.03 -16.19 -6.64
N GLY A 272 -21.27 -15.45 -5.56
CA GLY A 272 -20.31 -14.51 -4.98
C GLY A 272 -19.27 -15.17 -4.06
N ILE A 273 -18.15 -14.49 -3.86
CA ILE A 273 -17.09 -14.90 -2.93
C ILE A 273 -17.32 -14.24 -1.57
N VAL A 274 -17.04 -14.96 -0.48
CA VAL A 274 -17.26 -14.48 0.89
C VAL A 274 -15.94 -14.30 1.64
N SER A 275 -15.78 -13.12 2.22
CA SER A 275 -14.77 -12.80 3.24
C SER A 275 -15.44 -12.57 4.59
N VAL A 276 -14.79 -13.00 5.66
CA VAL A 276 -15.31 -12.86 7.02
C VAL A 276 -14.22 -12.32 7.93
N LEU A 277 -14.46 -11.14 8.51
CA LEU A 277 -13.64 -10.60 9.60
C LEU A 277 -14.35 -10.77 10.95
N TRP A 278 -13.65 -10.41 12.02
CA TRP A 278 -14.21 -10.44 13.37
C TRP A 278 -13.69 -9.29 14.22
N HIS A 279 -14.50 -8.25 14.40
CA HIS A 279 -14.28 -7.29 15.48
C HIS A 279 -14.59 -7.95 16.83
N TRP A 280 -13.63 -8.71 17.35
CA TRP A 280 -13.78 -9.49 18.57
C TRP A 280 -13.94 -8.58 19.77
N ASN A 281 -15.16 -8.45 20.28
CA ASN A 281 -15.42 -7.68 21.49
C ASN A 281 -14.90 -8.44 22.72
N ALA A 282 -14.02 -7.83 23.52
CA ALA A 282 -13.30 -8.53 24.58
C ALA A 282 -14.24 -9.34 25.49
N PRO A 283 -13.86 -10.57 25.89
CA PRO A 283 -14.74 -11.46 26.66
C PRO A 283 -15.11 -10.92 28.05
N THR A 284 -14.23 -10.08 28.62
CA THR A 284 -14.37 -9.46 29.94
C THR A 284 -13.56 -8.16 29.97
N GLY A 285 -13.61 -7.42 31.08
CA GLY A 285 -12.82 -6.21 31.25
C GLY A 285 -13.33 -5.01 30.46
N LEU A 286 -14.59 -5.02 30.01
CA LEU A 286 -15.21 -3.89 29.31
C LEU A 286 -15.43 -2.74 30.30
N TYR A 287 -14.97 -1.54 29.94
CA TYR A 287 -15.15 -0.36 30.80
C TYR A 287 -16.61 0.06 30.89
N ASP A 288 -17.34 -0.02 29.78
CA ASP A 288 -18.75 0.32 29.65
C ASP A 288 -19.09 1.70 30.25
N THR A 289 -18.33 2.70 29.82
CA THR A 289 -18.55 4.11 30.19
C THR A 289 -19.22 4.87 29.05
N ALA A 290 -19.63 6.13 29.29
CA ALA A 290 -20.19 6.97 28.24
C ALA A 290 -19.20 7.22 27.09
N GLU A 291 -17.91 7.35 27.41
CA GLU A 291 -16.83 7.58 26.44
C GLU A 291 -16.36 6.28 25.76
N ASN A 292 -16.45 5.15 26.47
CA ASN A 292 -16.06 3.83 25.99
C ASN A 292 -17.17 2.81 26.27
N PRO A 293 -18.28 2.86 25.52
CA PRO A 293 -19.43 2.00 25.74
C PRO A 293 -19.10 0.54 25.39
N TRP A 294 -19.82 -0.42 25.98
CA TRP A 294 -19.55 -1.86 25.79
C TRP A 294 -19.47 -2.32 24.33
N TRP A 295 -20.22 -1.66 23.42
CA TRP A 295 -20.28 -2.02 22.01
C TRP A 295 -19.01 -1.69 21.23
N SER A 296 -18.09 -0.92 21.84
CA SER A 296 -16.76 -0.57 21.35
C SER A 296 -15.63 -1.44 21.92
N GLY A 297 -15.99 -2.51 22.64
CA GLY A 297 -15.10 -3.37 23.42
C GLY A 297 -14.08 -4.21 22.65
N PHE A 298 -14.04 -4.10 21.33
CA PHE A 298 -12.95 -4.62 20.50
C PHE A 298 -11.72 -3.69 20.54
N TYR A 299 -11.90 -2.39 20.82
CA TYR A 299 -10.79 -1.46 20.96
C TYR A 299 -10.06 -1.62 22.29
N THR A 300 -8.73 -1.51 22.27
CA THR A 300 -7.85 -1.40 23.44
C THR A 300 -8.30 -0.31 24.40
N ARG A 301 -8.77 0.84 23.88
CA ARG A 301 -9.23 1.95 24.73
C ARG A 301 -10.51 1.65 25.52
N ALA A 302 -11.25 0.59 25.17
CA ALA A 302 -12.55 0.27 25.74
C ALA A 302 -12.53 -0.94 26.70
N THR A 303 -11.34 -1.50 26.94
CA THR A 303 -11.19 -2.67 27.81
C THR A 303 -9.83 -2.72 28.50
N ASP A 304 -9.78 -3.24 29.72
CA ASP A 304 -8.53 -3.62 30.41
C ASP A 304 -8.09 -5.07 30.12
N PHE A 305 -8.76 -5.76 29.19
CA PHE A 305 -8.46 -7.15 28.87
C PHE A 305 -7.00 -7.32 28.41
N ASP A 306 -6.22 -8.07 29.18
CA ASP A 306 -4.82 -8.34 28.89
C ASP A 306 -4.65 -9.71 28.24
N VAL A 307 -4.48 -9.73 26.91
CA VAL A 307 -4.27 -10.95 26.13
C VAL A 307 -3.01 -11.71 26.53
N ALA A 308 -1.94 -11.02 26.94
CA ALA A 308 -0.71 -11.67 27.37
C ALA A 308 -0.92 -12.42 28.70
N ALA A 309 -1.61 -11.78 29.64
CA ALA A 309 -2.00 -12.42 30.90
C ALA A 309 -2.97 -13.58 30.65
N ALA A 310 -3.96 -13.42 29.78
CA ALA A 310 -4.90 -14.48 29.42
C ALA A 310 -4.18 -15.71 28.85
N LEU A 311 -3.21 -15.51 27.95
CA LEU A 311 -2.44 -16.59 27.31
C LEU A 311 -1.30 -17.15 28.17
N SER A 312 -1.04 -16.59 29.36
CA SER A 312 0.04 -17.04 30.24
C SER A 312 -0.22 -18.42 30.88
N SER A 313 -1.50 -18.82 30.97
CA SER A 313 -1.90 -20.13 31.50
C SER A 313 -3.25 -20.56 30.92
N THR A 314 -3.35 -21.81 30.47
CA THR A 314 -4.60 -22.37 29.95
C THR A 314 -5.65 -22.65 31.03
N SER A 315 -5.29 -22.56 32.32
CA SER A 315 -6.19 -22.84 33.44
C SER A 315 -6.85 -21.60 34.04
N ASN A 316 -6.52 -20.40 33.55
CA ASN A 316 -7.09 -19.17 34.10
C ASN A 316 -8.47 -18.85 33.48
N ALA A 317 -9.26 -18.02 34.18
CA ALA A 317 -10.61 -17.68 33.76
C ALA A 317 -10.64 -16.91 32.43
N ASN A 318 -9.68 -16.01 32.20
CA ASN A 318 -9.61 -15.22 30.97
C ASN A 318 -9.33 -16.11 29.74
N TYR A 319 -8.45 -17.11 29.86
CA TYR A 319 -8.21 -18.11 28.82
C TYR A 319 -9.47 -18.94 28.54
N THR A 320 -10.18 -19.36 29.59
CA THR A 320 -11.43 -20.09 29.45
C THR A 320 -12.47 -19.28 28.67
N LEU A 321 -12.55 -17.96 28.92
CA LEU A 321 -13.44 -17.08 28.18
C LEU A 321 -12.98 -16.83 26.73
N LEU A 322 -11.67 -16.76 26.46
CA LEU A 322 -11.17 -16.72 25.08
C LEU A 322 -11.63 -17.95 24.30
N VAL A 323 -11.45 -19.15 24.87
CA VAL A 323 -11.89 -20.39 24.22
C VAL A 323 -13.41 -20.44 24.04
N ARG A 324 -14.19 -19.94 25.03
CA ARG A 324 -15.66 -19.81 24.90
C ARG A 324 -16.03 -18.97 23.68
N ASP A 325 -15.40 -17.82 23.52
CA ASP A 325 -15.69 -16.90 22.42
C ASP A 325 -15.32 -17.53 21.07
N ILE A 326 -14.15 -18.17 20.98
CA ILE A 326 -13.73 -18.91 19.78
C ILE A 326 -14.73 -20.03 19.45
N ASP A 327 -15.19 -20.77 20.46
CA ASP A 327 -16.17 -21.84 20.28
C ASP A 327 -17.55 -21.31 19.83
N ALA A 328 -17.96 -20.13 20.30
CA ALA A 328 -19.18 -19.47 19.85
C ALA A 328 -19.08 -19.03 18.37
N ILE A 329 -17.92 -18.52 17.95
CA ILE A 329 -17.64 -18.20 16.55
C ILE A 329 -17.56 -19.46 15.67
N ALA A 330 -16.98 -20.54 16.20
CA ALA A 330 -16.92 -21.83 15.53
C ALA A 330 -18.31 -22.36 15.15
N VAL A 331 -19.34 -22.11 15.97
CA VAL A 331 -20.73 -22.45 15.64
C VAL A 331 -21.17 -21.73 14.35
N GLN A 332 -20.83 -20.45 14.19
CA GLN A 332 -21.23 -19.67 13.03
C GLN A 332 -20.46 -20.07 11.77
N LEU A 333 -19.15 -20.28 11.89
CA LEU A 333 -18.33 -20.76 10.77
C LEU A 333 -18.74 -22.18 10.32
N LYS A 334 -19.17 -23.05 11.25
CA LYS A 334 -19.78 -24.36 10.90
C LYS A 334 -21.06 -24.21 10.10
N ARG A 335 -21.90 -23.21 10.37
CA ARG A 335 -23.10 -22.95 9.55
C ARG A 335 -22.73 -22.60 8.11
N LEU A 336 -21.63 -21.86 7.89
CA LEU A 336 -21.11 -21.59 6.54
C LEU A 336 -20.55 -22.85 5.88
N GLN A 337 -19.80 -23.67 6.63
CA GLN A 337 -19.31 -24.95 6.12
C GLN A 337 -20.45 -25.89 5.73
N ASP A 338 -21.48 -26.03 6.57
CA ASP A 338 -22.64 -26.88 6.31
C ASP A 338 -23.47 -26.37 5.11
N ALA A 339 -23.40 -25.06 4.83
CA ALA A 339 -23.99 -24.44 3.64
C ALA A 339 -23.07 -24.51 2.40
N GLY A 340 -21.89 -25.13 2.50
CA GLY A 340 -20.93 -25.28 1.40
C GLY A 340 -20.20 -23.98 1.03
N VAL A 341 -20.19 -22.97 1.90
CA VAL A 341 -19.59 -21.66 1.64
C VAL A 341 -18.11 -21.69 2.03
N PRO A 342 -17.14 -21.56 1.10
CA PRO A 342 -15.75 -21.32 1.44
C PRO A 342 -15.55 -19.87 1.89
N VAL A 343 -14.66 -19.66 2.86
CA VAL A 343 -14.51 -18.40 3.56
C VAL A 343 -13.07 -17.92 3.53
N LEU A 344 -12.85 -16.70 3.03
CA LEU A 344 -11.63 -15.93 3.28
C LEU A 344 -11.70 -15.40 4.72
N PHE A 345 -11.16 -16.14 5.68
CA PHE A 345 -11.30 -15.85 7.10
C PHE A 345 -10.14 -14.98 7.60
N ARG A 346 -10.45 -13.77 8.05
CA ARG A 346 -9.50 -12.74 8.45
C ARG A 346 -9.69 -12.32 9.91
N PRO A 347 -9.37 -13.18 10.90
CA PRO A 347 -9.46 -12.83 12.32
C PRO A 347 -8.25 -11.98 12.74
N LEU A 348 -8.37 -11.32 13.90
CA LEU A 348 -7.28 -10.54 14.52
C LEU A 348 -6.68 -9.49 13.56
N HIS A 349 -7.52 -8.84 12.74
CA HIS A 349 -7.08 -7.86 11.76
C HIS A 349 -6.42 -6.64 12.41
N GLU A 350 -5.57 -5.95 11.64
CA GLU A 350 -4.85 -4.74 12.06
C GLU A 350 -4.09 -4.88 13.39
N ALA A 351 -3.59 -6.08 13.71
CA ALA A 351 -2.96 -6.38 15.00
C ALA A 351 -1.79 -5.43 15.30
N GLU A 352 -0.97 -5.12 14.29
CA GLU A 352 0.21 -4.24 14.45
C GLU A 352 -0.12 -2.80 14.83
N GLY A 353 -1.36 -2.34 14.58
CA GLY A 353 -1.82 -1.01 14.98
C GLY A 353 -2.01 -0.85 16.49
N GLY A 354 -2.25 -1.96 17.21
CA GLY A 354 -2.40 -1.98 18.67
C GLY A 354 -3.68 -1.31 19.20
N TRP A 355 -4.52 -0.73 18.34
CA TRP A 355 -5.80 -0.13 18.73
C TRP A 355 -6.87 -1.17 19.06
N PHE A 356 -6.73 -2.42 18.62
CA PHE A 356 -7.53 -3.54 19.08
C PHE A 356 -6.84 -4.36 20.16
N TRP A 357 -7.62 -4.92 21.10
CA TRP A 357 -7.05 -5.53 22.31
C TRP A 357 -6.11 -6.70 22.02
N TRP A 358 -6.28 -7.41 20.90
CA TRP A 358 -5.40 -8.52 20.49
C TRP A 358 -4.00 -8.05 20.08
N GLY A 359 -3.85 -6.79 19.65
CA GLY A 359 -2.58 -6.15 19.35
C GLY A 359 -1.97 -5.36 20.52
N ALA A 360 -2.73 -5.11 21.59
CA ALA A 360 -2.32 -4.19 22.66
C ALA A 360 -1.07 -4.58 23.45
N LYS A 361 -0.64 -5.85 23.36
CA LYS A 361 0.48 -6.42 24.15
C LYS A 361 1.66 -6.85 23.27
N GLY A 362 1.72 -6.31 22.05
CA GLY A 362 2.80 -6.54 21.10
C GLY A 362 2.64 -7.84 20.29
N PRO A 363 3.63 -8.16 19.44
CA PRO A 363 3.51 -9.21 18.43
C PRO A 363 3.42 -10.62 19.00
N GLU A 364 4.15 -10.93 20.07
CA GLU A 364 4.22 -12.30 20.60
C GLU A 364 2.87 -12.82 21.14
N PRO A 365 2.12 -12.07 21.97
CA PRO A 365 0.76 -12.46 22.34
C PRO A 365 -0.20 -12.59 21.14
N ALA A 366 -0.11 -11.69 20.16
CA ALA A 366 -0.96 -11.73 18.97
C ALA A 366 -0.73 -13.01 18.15
N LYS A 367 0.54 -13.38 17.89
CA LYS A 367 0.90 -14.63 17.19
C LYS A 367 0.46 -15.88 17.96
N LYS A 368 0.56 -15.87 19.29
CA LYS A 368 0.05 -16.97 20.14
C LYS A 368 -1.48 -17.09 20.06
N LEU A 369 -2.19 -15.97 20.02
CA LEU A 369 -3.65 -15.98 19.86
C LEU A 369 -4.05 -16.48 18.47
N TRP A 370 -3.33 -16.08 17.42
CA TRP A 370 -3.51 -16.62 16.06
C TRP A 370 -3.33 -18.14 16.03
N GLY A 371 -2.24 -18.65 16.62
CA GLY A 371 -2.01 -20.09 16.73
C GLY A 371 -3.12 -20.83 17.48
N LEU A 372 -3.66 -20.23 18.55
CA LEU A 372 -4.81 -20.77 19.29
C LEU A 372 -6.08 -20.82 18.42
N LEU A 373 -6.38 -19.75 17.68
CA LEU A 373 -7.50 -19.74 16.74
C LEU A 373 -7.34 -20.83 15.69
N TYR A 374 -6.16 -20.94 15.08
CA TYR A 374 -5.87 -21.95 14.07
C TYR A 374 -6.09 -23.37 14.61
N ASP A 375 -5.49 -23.70 15.74
CA ASP A 375 -5.65 -25.02 16.34
C ASP A 375 -7.10 -25.30 16.75
N ARG A 376 -7.77 -24.32 17.38
CA ARG A 376 -9.13 -24.53 17.87
C ARG A 376 -10.15 -24.66 16.73
N LEU A 377 -10.07 -23.83 15.69
CA LEU A 377 -11.02 -23.84 14.58
C LEU A 377 -10.72 -24.97 13.58
N THR A 378 -9.46 -25.08 13.13
CA THR A 378 -9.06 -26.06 12.12
C THR A 378 -8.91 -27.46 12.72
N ASN A 379 -8.12 -27.61 13.80
CA ASN A 379 -7.78 -28.94 14.32
C ASN A 379 -8.83 -29.49 15.27
N TYR A 380 -9.36 -28.70 16.20
CA TYR A 380 -10.34 -29.18 17.18
C TYR A 380 -11.77 -29.20 16.60
N HIS A 381 -12.24 -28.08 16.04
CA HIS A 381 -13.61 -28.00 15.50
C HIS A 381 -13.77 -28.60 14.10
N LYS A 382 -12.68 -28.90 13.40
CA LYS A 382 -12.68 -29.46 12.03
C LYS A 382 -13.42 -28.57 11.03
N ILE A 383 -13.16 -27.27 11.11
CA ILE A 383 -13.68 -26.29 10.17
C ILE A 383 -12.66 -26.17 9.03
N ASN A 384 -12.99 -26.78 7.89
CA ASN A 384 -12.14 -26.99 6.74
C ASN A 384 -12.50 -26.11 5.53
N ASN A 385 -13.53 -25.27 5.64
CA ASN A 385 -13.93 -24.32 4.61
C ASN A 385 -13.18 -22.97 4.70
N LEU A 386 -12.18 -22.83 5.57
CA LEU A 386 -11.46 -21.57 5.82
C LEU A 386 -10.17 -21.49 5.01
N LEU A 387 -9.95 -20.34 4.36
CA LEU A 387 -8.66 -19.86 3.89
C LEU A 387 -8.21 -18.71 4.79
N TRP A 388 -7.08 -18.86 5.46
CA TRP A 388 -6.61 -17.97 6.52
C TRP A 388 -5.93 -16.72 5.97
N VAL A 389 -6.47 -15.55 6.27
CA VAL A 389 -5.98 -14.25 5.77
C VAL A 389 -5.33 -13.47 6.91
N TRP A 390 -4.03 -13.20 6.81
CA TRP A 390 -3.27 -12.42 7.80
C TRP A 390 -3.21 -10.93 7.41
N ASN A 391 -3.33 -10.02 8.39
CA ASN A 391 -3.51 -8.59 8.14
C ASN A 391 -2.58 -7.70 8.99
N SER A 392 -1.28 -7.92 8.88
CA SER A 392 -0.24 -7.01 9.40
C SER A 392 1.00 -7.14 8.54
N ILE A 393 1.63 -6.01 8.20
CA ILE A 393 2.74 -5.94 7.24
C ILE A 393 4.09 -6.17 7.93
N ALA A 394 4.25 -5.71 9.16
CA ALA A 394 5.50 -5.74 9.90
C ALA A 394 5.95 -7.20 10.20
N PRO A 395 7.17 -7.61 9.79
CA PRO A 395 7.61 -9.00 9.89
C PRO A 395 7.55 -9.61 11.29
N GLU A 396 7.75 -8.83 12.34
CA GLU A 396 7.71 -9.30 13.73
C GLU A 396 6.32 -9.78 14.18
N TRP A 397 5.26 -9.31 13.51
CA TRP A 397 3.87 -9.69 13.78
C TRP A 397 3.43 -10.93 13.01
N TYR A 398 4.14 -11.32 11.96
CA TYR A 398 3.75 -12.43 11.10
C TYR A 398 3.76 -13.78 11.84
N PRO A 399 2.62 -14.51 11.88
CA PRO A 399 2.52 -15.76 12.64
C PRO A 399 3.24 -16.95 11.99
N GLY A 400 3.59 -16.84 10.71
CA GLY A 400 4.37 -17.84 9.99
C GLY A 400 3.60 -18.57 8.88
N ASP A 401 4.36 -19.10 7.92
CA ASP A 401 3.83 -19.62 6.65
C ASP A 401 2.88 -20.81 6.79
N GLU A 402 2.97 -21.57 7.88
CA GLU A 402 2.20 -22.80 8.14
C GLU A 402 0.74 -22.55 8.56
N THR A 403 0.37 -21.31 8.85
CA THR A 403 -0.96 -20.96 9.37
C THR A 403 -1.67 -19.85 8.61
N VAL A 404 -1.09 -19.40 7.48
CA VAL A 404 -1.60 -18.28 6.67
C VAL A 404 -1.72 -18.74 5.22
N ASP A 405 -2.85 -18.55 4.57
CA ASP A 405 -3.02 -18.81 3.14
C ASP A 405 -2.71 -17.57 2.29
N ILE A 406 -3.20 -16.41 2.75
CA ILE A 406 -3.19 -15.14 2.01
C ILE A 406 -2.75 -14.01 2.94
N LEU A 407 -1.95 -13.09 2.42
CA LEU A 407 -1.57 -11.86 3.11
C LEU A 407 -2.49 -10.72 2.71
N SER A 408 -2.73 -9.78 3.62
CA SER A 408 -3.49 -8.59 3.32
C SER A 408 -3.03 -7.36 4.10
N ALA A 409 -3.50 -6.21 3.65
CA ALA A 409 -3.40 -4.94 4.36
C ALA A 409 -4.73 -4.19 4.30
N ASP A 410 -4.93 -3.33 5.29
CA ASP A 410 -6.03 -2.38 5.36
C ASP A 410 -5.44 -0.98 5.10
N VAL A 411 -5.95 -0.28 4.08
CA VAL A 411 -5.35 0.98 3.61
C VAL A 411 -6.40 2.08 3.43
N TYR A 412 -6.37 3.03 4.35
CA TYR A 412 -7.27 4.17 4.39
C TYR A 412 -6.58 5.45 3.88
N ALA A 413 -6.29 5.48 2.59
CA ALA A 413 -5.72 6.64 1.90
C ALA A 413 -6.66 7.15 0.79
N GLN A 414 -6.87 8.47 0.73
CA GLN A 414 -7.63 9.12 -0.35
C GLN A 414 -6.84 9.13 -1.67
N GLY A 415 -7.54 9.38 -2.78
CA GLY A 415 -6.93 9.55 -4.11
C GLY A 415 -6.91 8.30 -4.99
N ASN A 416 -7.51 7.19 -4.54
CA ASN A 416 -7.74 5.98 -5.35
C ASN A 416 -6.45 5.38 -5.96
N GLY A 417 -5.33 5.53 -5.25
CA GLY A 417 -4.01 5.07 -5.67
C GLY A 417 -3.84 3.54 -5.60
N PRO A 418 -2.73 3.01 -6.12
CA PRO A 418 -2.50 1.56 -6.23
C PRO A 418 -2.00 0.91 -4.93
N MET A 419 -1.68 1.70 -3.90
CA MET A 419 -1.16 1.19 -2.61
C MET A 419 0.08 0.30 -2.79
N SER A 420 0.94 0.64 -3.77
CA SER A 420 2.05 -0.21 -4.21
C SER A 420 3.09 -0.47 -3.12
N THR A 421 3.29 0.49 -2.20
CA THR A 421 4.21 0.31 -1.06
C THR A 421 3.79 -0.86 -0.18
N GLN A 422 2.53 -0.88 0.26
CA GLN A 422 1.99 -1.96 1.09
C GLN A 422 2.01 -3.29 0.34
N TYR A 423 1.66 -3.28 -0.95
CA TYR A 423 1.74 -4.47 -1.80
C TYR A 423 3.16 -5.07 -1.84
N ASN A 424 4.17 -4.23 -2.09
CA ASN A 424 5.57 -4.66 -2.17
C ASN A 424 6.10 -5.18 -0.83
N GLN A 425 5.74 -4.54 0.29
CA GLN A 425 6.11 -5.03 1.62
C GLN A 425 5.53 -6.42 1.90
N LEU A 426 4.29 -6.70 1.45
CA LEU A 426 3.68 -8.00 1.59
C LEU A 426 4.27 -9.04 0.63
N ILE A 427 4.74 -8.65 -0.56
CA ILE A 427 5.52 -9.52 -1.46
C ILE A 427 6.80 -9.97 -0.76
N GLU A 428 7.51 -9.04 -0.12
CA GLU A 428 8.73 -9.35 0.64
C GLU A 428 8.43 -10.25 1.85
N LEU A 429 7.37 -9.94 2.61
CA LEU A 429 6.96 -10.72 3.78
C LEU A 429 6.64 -12.17 3.42
N GLY A 430 5.79 -12.35 2.40
CA GLY A 430 5.37 -13.66 1.91
C GLY A 430 6.39 -14.32 0.99
N LYS A 431 7.50 -13.65 0.68
CA LYS A 431 8.53 -14.09 -0.29
C LYS A 431 7.92 -14.53 -1.62
N ASP A 432 6.88 -13.83 -2.04
CA ASP A 432 6.07 -14.14 -3.23
C ASP A 432 5.49 -15.57 -3.27
N LYS A 433 5.31 -16.20 -2.10
CA LYS A 433 4.70 -17.54 -1.95
C LYS A 433 3.22 -17.47 -1.60
N LYS A 434 2.71 -16.31 -1.20
CA LYS A 434 1.31 -16.09 -0.80
C LYS A 434 0.69 -14.98 -1.64
N MET A 435 -0.59 -15.16 -2.01
CA MET A 435 -1.37 -14.10 -2.65
C MET A 435 -1.55 -12.93 -1.68
N ILE A 436 -1.79 -11.74 -2.23
CA ILE A 436 -1.84 -10.49 -1.47
C ILE A 436 -3.12 -9.74 -1.80
N ALA A 437 -3.87 -9.31 -0.78
CA ALA A 437 -5.17 -8.64 -0.94
C ALA A 437 -5.28 -7.31 -0.18
N ALA A 438 -6.02 -6.36 -0.74
CA ALA A 438 -6.39 -5.13 -0.06
C ALA A 438 -7.70 -5.40 0.70
N ALA A 439 -7.58 -5.96 1.90
CA ALA A 439 -8.70 -6.53 2.64
C ALA A 439 -9.71 -5.47 3.11
N GLU A 440 -9.23 -4.26 3.42
CA GLU A 440 -10.06 -3.06 3.57
C GLU A 440 -9.40 -1.88 2.85
N VAL A 441 -10.19 -1.07 2.16
CA VAL A 441 -9.74 0.20 1.59
C VAL A 441 -10.73 1.31 1.84
N GLY A 442 -10.23 2.52 2.08
CA GLY A 442 -11.09 3.71 2.09
C GLY A 442 -11.50 4.14 0.68
N ALA A 443 -10.57 4.07 -0.28
CA ALA A 443 -10.77 4.48 -1.67
C ALA A 443 -10.55 3.29 -2.62
N ALA A 444 -11.50 3.02 -3.51
CA ALA A 444 -11.38 1.96 -4.51
C ALA A 444 -10.20 2.26 -5.46
N PRO A 445 -9.22 1.35 -5.64
CA PRO A 445 -8.03 1.64 -6.43
C PRO A 445 -8.33 1.72 -7.92
N LEU A 446 -7.73 2.69 -8.61
CA LEU A 446 -7.87 2.86 -10.06
C LEU A 446 -7.15 1.74 -10.83
N PRO A 447 -7.82 1.03 -11.75
CA PRO A 447 -7.24 -0.10 -12.50
C PRO A 447 -6.02 0.27 -13.35
N ASP A 448 -6.02 1.47 -13.94
CA ASP A 448 -4.88 1.96 -14.72
C ASP A 448 -3.63 2.10 -13.85
N LEU A 449 -3.79 2.57 -12.60
CA LEU A 449 -2.69 2.71 -11.66
C LEU A 449 -2.25 1.36 -11.12
N LEU A 450 -3.18 0.45 -10.83
CA LEU A 450 -2.85 -0.92 -10.39
C LEU A 450 -1.96 -1.63 -11.41
N GLN A 451 -2.33 -1.58 -12.69
CA GLN A 451 -1.56 -2.18 -13.78
C GLN A 451 -0.23 -1.46 -14.01
N ALA A 452 -0.24 -0.12 -14.00
CA ALA A 452 0.98 0.65 -14.24
C ALA A 452 2.05 0.48 -13.14
N TYR A 453 1.63 0.24 -11.90
CA TYR A 453 2.51 -0.02 -10.76
C TYR A 453 2.74 -1.52 -10.49
N GLU A 454 2.15 -2.41 -11.32
CA GLU A 454 2.17 -3.86 -11.12
C GLU A 454 1.81 -4.27 -9.68
N ALA A 455 0.83 -3.55 -9.11
CA ALA A 455 0.26 -3.80 -7.80
C ALA A 455 -0.87 -4.81 -7.95
N HIS A 456 -0.51 -6.09 -8.11
CA HIS A 456 -1.46 -7.17 -8.39
C HIS A 456 -2.22 -7.63 -7.13
N TRP A 457 -2.88 -6.70 -6.45
CA TRP A 457 -3.81 -7.02 -5.37
C TRP A 457 -4.88 -8.00 -5.89
N LEU A 458 -5.11 -9.08 -5.13
CA LEU A 458 -6.05 -10.15 -5.49
C LEU A 458 -7.51 -9.66 -5.48
N TRP A 459 -7.85 -8.87 -4.47
CA TRP A 459 -9.13 -8.16 -4.37
C TRP A 459 -8.92 -6.83 -3.65
N PHE A 460 -9.89 -5.94 -3.78
CA PHE A 460 -10.09 -4.81 -2.85
C PHE A 460 -11.45 -4.95 -2.18
N ALA A 461 -11.61 -4.52 -0.93
CA ALA A 461 -12.94 -4.34 -0.34
C ALA A 461 -13.08 -2.95 0.27
N VAL A 462 -13.95 -2.13 -0.32
CA VAL A 462 -14.18 -0.78 0.22
C VAL A 462 -14.95 -0.89 1.53
N TRP A 463 -14.54 -0.15 2.56
CA TRP A 463 -15.30 -0.09 3.81
C TRP A 463 -16.70 0.49 3.58
N GLY A 464 -17.60 0.25 4.53
CA GLY A 464 -19.00 0.64 4.44
C GLY A 464 -19.22 2.15 4.58
N ASP A 465 -20.06 2.54 5.53
CA ASP A 465 -20.47 3.93 5.72
C ASP A 465 -19.27 4.85 5.86
N THR A 466 -19.41 6.10 5.41
CA THR A 466 -18.39 7.16 5.34
C THR A 466 -17.29 7.00 4.29
N PHE A 467 -17.19 5.85 3.63
CA PHE A 467 -16.19 5.57 2.59
C PHE A 467 -16.82 5.33 1.22
N ILE A 468 -17.57 4.22 1.04
CA ILE A 468 -18.13 3.87 -0.27
C ILE A 468 -19.14 4.91 -0.79
N ASN A 469 -19.90 5.52 0.11
CA ASN A 469 -20.93 6.52 -0.17
C ASN A 469 -20.42 7.97 -0.06
N ASN A 470 -19.13 8.17 0.20
CA ASN A 470 -18.55 9.48 0.40
C ASN A 470 -17.77 9.93 -0.85
N PRO A 471 -18.19 11.01 -1.54
CA PRO A 471 -17.54 11.45 -2.78
C PRO A 471 -16.09 11.92 -2.59
N ASP A 472 -15.66 12.28 -1.38
CA ASP A 472 -14.27 12.66 -1.09
C ASP A 472 -13.32 11.44 -1.12
N TRP A 473 -13.87 10.24 -0.93
CA TRP A 473 -13.14 8.98 -1.02
C TRP A 473 -13.40 8.26 -2.34
N ASN A 474 -14.67 8.23 -2.76
CA ASN A 474 -15.16 7.47 -3.89
C ASN A 474 -16.26 8.26 -4.62
N SER A 475 -15.87 9.13 -5.55
CA SER A 475 -16.84 9.78 -6.44
C SER A 475 -17.56 8.73 -7.30
N LEU A 476 -18.83 8.98 -7.67
CA LEU A 476 -19.58 8.06 -8.55
C LEU A 476 -18.91 7.89 -9.92
N GLU A 477 -18.22 8.91 -10.42
CA GLU A 477 -17.44 8.83 -11.64
C GLU A 477 -16.27 7.85 -11.48
N THR A 478 -15.53 7.97 -10.39
CA THR A 478 -14.43 7.04 -10.06
C THR A 478 -14.93 5.62 -9.90
N LEU A 479 -16.03 5.40 -9.15
CA LEU A 479 -16.61 4.06 -8.98
C LEU A 479 -17.05 3.45 -10.31
N ARG A 480 -17.70 4.21 -11.20
CA ARG A 480 -18.03 3.73 -12.54
C ARG A 480 -16.79 3.39 -13.35
N LYS A 481 -15.72 4.19 -13.26
CA LYS A 481 -14.45 3.90 -13.94
C LYS A 481 -13.84 2.59 -13.43
N VAL A 482 -13.82 2.37 -12.12
CA VAL A 482 -13.27 1.15 -11.50
C VAL A 482 -14.09 -0.08 -11.91
N TYR A 483 -15.41 -0.08 -11.66
CA TYR A 483 -16.27 -1.25 -11.83
C TYR A 483 -16.63 -1.60 -13.29
N ASN A 484 -16.35 -0.71 -14.26
CA ASN A 484 -16.51 -1.02 -15.69
C ASN A 484 -15.18 -1.31 -16.39
N SER A 485 -14.09 -1.48 -15.63
CA SER A 485 -12.80 -1.87 -16.20
C SER A 485 -12.74 -3.37 -16.42
N ASP A 486 -12.25 -3.81 -17.58
CA ASP A 486 -12.00 -5.24 -17.86
C ASP A 486 -10.98 -5.89 -16.90
N TYR A 487 -10.22 -5.09 -16.14
CA TYR A 487 -9.29 -5.57 -15.12
C TYR A 487 -9.98 -5.87 -13.77
N VAL A 488 -11.16 -5.30 -13.52
CA VAL A 488 -11.88 -5.39 -12.24
C VAL A 488 -13.07 -6.33 -12.41
N LEU A 489 -13.00 -7.50 -11.81
CA LEU A 489 -14.06 -8.50 -11.94
C LEU A 489 -15.21 -8.22 -10.96
N THR A 490 -16.42 -8.18 -11.50
CA THR A 490 -17.70 -8.05 -10.79
C THR A 490 -18.43 -9.38 -10.68
N LEU A 491 -19.52 -9.43 -9.92
CA LEU A 491 -20.24 -10.68 -9.64
C LEU A 491 -20.63 -11.45 -10.90
N ASP A 492 -21.08 -10.76 -11.95
CA ASP A 492 -21.45 -11.33 -13.25
C ASP A 492 -20.28 -11.99 -13.99
N GLU A 493 -19.06 -11.48 -13.78
CA GLU A 493 -17.85 -11.92 -14.52
C GLU A 493 -17.14 -13.09 -13.85
N ILE A 494 -17.44 -13.37 -12.57
CA ILE A 494 -16.86 -14.49 -11.83
C ILE A 494 -17.73 -15.77 -11.87
N GLN A 495 -18.91 -15.73 -12.50
CA GLN A 495 -19.84 -16.86 -12.47
C GLN A 495 -19.22 -18.17 -12.98
N GLY A 496 -19.56 -19.28 -12.35
CA GLY A 496 -19.04 -20.61 -12.68
C GLY A 496 -17.70 -20.96 -12.01
N TRP A 497 -17.13 -20.08 -11.16
CA TRP A 497 -15.88 -20.40 -10.45
C TRP A 497 -15.99 -21.61 -9.51
N MET A 498 -17.19 -21.96 -9.05
CA MET A 498 -17.48 -23.13 -8.22
C MET A 498 -17.52 -24.45 -9.01
N ASP A 499 -17.56 -24.39 -10.35
CA ASP A 499 -17.64 -25.57 -11.23
C ASP A 499 -16.26 -25.98 -11.79
N LEU A 500 -15.18 -25.43 -11.25
CA LEU A 500 -13.82 -25.78 -11.65
C LEU A 500 -13.43 -27.12 -11.03
N ASP A 501 -13.31 -28.16 -11.88
CA ASP A 501 -12.87 -29.52 -11.53
C ASP A 501 -11.38 -29.59 -11.13
#